data_AF-A0A2K3MIR5-F1
#
_entry.id   AF-A0A2K3MIR5-F1
#
_cell.length_a   1.000
_cell.length_b   1.000
_cell.length_c   1.000
_cell.angle_alpha   90.00
_cell.angle_beta   90.00
_cell.angle_gamma   90.00
#
_symmetry.space_group_name_H-M   'P 1'
#
loop_
_entity.id
_entity.type
_entity.pdbx_description
1 polymer ?
#
loop_
_entity_poly.entity_id
_entity_poly.type
_entity_poly.pdbx_seq_one_letter_code
_entity_poly.pdbx_strand_id
1 'polypeptide(L)'
;RSFAVKDDIFCLFEGTLDNLGSLRQQYGLAKSANEVVLMIEAYKALRDRAPYPANHVVGHLSGSFAFIVFDKSTSTLFVASDQSGKVPLYWGITADGYVAFADDADLLKGACGKSLASFPQGVCLVFV
;
A
#
# COMPACT_ATOMS: atom_id res chain seq x y z
N ARG A 1 12.43 1.30 2.66
CA ARG A 1 11.79 1.45 1.33
C ARG A 1 12.12 0.31 0.39
N SER A 2 11.12 -0.22 -0.31
CA SER A 2 11.29 -1.15 -1.44
C SER A 2 10.25 -0.88 -2.53
N PHE A 3 10.59 -1.21 -3.77
CA PHE A 3 9.73 -1.01 -4.93
C PHE A 3 9.84 -2.23 -5.86
N ALA A 4 8.73 -2.65 -6.43
CA ALA A 4 8.68 -3.71 -7.43
C ALA A 4 7.52 -3.52 -8.39
N VAL A 5 7.65 -4.15 -9.56
CA VAL A 5 6.61 -4.19 -10.59
C VAL A 5 6.46 -5.63 -11.06
N LYS A 6 5.22 -6.09 -11.19
CA LYS A 6 4.89 -7.40 -11.78
C LYS A 6 3.50 -7.35 -12.39
N ASP A 7 3.34 -7.86 -13.60
CA ASP A 7 2.06 -7.93 -14.30
C ASP A 7 1.32 -6.58 -14.37
N ASP A 8 2.05 -5.49 -14.68
CA ASP A 8 1.54 -4.10 -14.71
C ASP A 8 0.99 -3.59 -13.36
N ILE A 9 1.31 -4.27 -12.26
CA ILE A 9 1.04 -3.85 -10.89
C ILE A 9 2.33 -3.31 -10.27
N PHE A 10 2.27 -2.07 -9.83
CA PHE A 10 3.38 -1.33 -9.23
C PHE A 10 3.16 -1.31 -7.72
N CYS A 11 4.17 -1.60 -6.92
CA CYS A 11 4.07 -1.50 -5.47
C CYS A 11 5.26 -0.75 -4.88
N LEU A 12 4.95 0.23 -4.05
CA LEU A 12 5.89 0.89 -3.15
C LEU A 12 5.56 0.44 -1.72
N PHE A 13 6.58 -0.02 -0.99
CA PHE A 13 6.44 -0.47 0.39
C PHE A 13 7.50 0.20 1.27
N GLU A 14 7.08 0.73 2.41
CA GLU A 14 7.93 1.30 3.44
C GLU A 14 7.65 0.62 4.79
N GLY A 15 8.69 0.38 5.57
CA GLY A 15 8.61 -0.34 6.84
C GLY A 15 8.96 -1.83 6.75
N THR A 16 8.44 -2.62 7.69
CA THR A 16 8.75 -4.05 7.88
C THR A 16 7.54 -4.83 8.36
N LEU A 17 7.43 -6.09 7.94
CA LEU A 17 6.42 -7.04 8.42
C LEU A 17 7.04 -8.07 9.38
N ASP A 18 6.56 -8.10 10.62
CA ASP A 18 7.02 -9.03 11.66
C ASP A 18 6.63 -10.48 11.33
N ASN A 19 5.51 -10.67 10.64
CA ASN A 19 4.97 -11.98 10.29
C ASN A 19 5.19 -12.38 8.81
N LEU A 20 6.15 -11.75 8.13
CA LEU A 20 6.46 -12.01 6.72
C LEU A 20 6.70 -13.50 6.42
N GLY A 21 7.39 -14.23 7.31
CA GLY A 21 7.67 -15.65 7.14
C GLY A 21 6.39 -16.49 7.00
N SER A 22 5.40 -16.26 7.87
CA SER A 22 4.10 -16.93 7.84
C SER A 22 3.30 -16.54 6.59
N LEU A 23 3.33 -15.26 6.23
CA LEU A 23 2.62 -14.75 5.06
C LEU A 23 3.19 -15.34 3.75
N ARG A 24 4.52 -15.49 3.63
CA ARG A 24 5.14 -16.19 2.48
C ARG A 24 4.60 -17.60 2.33
N GLN A 25 4.44 -18.34 3.42
CA GLN A 25 3.89 -19.69 3.38
C GLN A 25 2.41 -19.70 2.96
N GLN A 26 1.60 -18.78 3.51
CA GLN A 26 0.17 -18.65 3.18
C GLN A 26 -0.07 -18.32 1.71
N TYR A 27 0.75 -17.44 1.13
CA TYR A 27 0.67 -17.05 -0.28
C TYR A 27 1.47 -17.97 -1.21
N GLY A 28 2.15 -19.01 -0.70
CA GLY A 28 2.94 -19.95 -1.51
C GLY A 28 4.16 -19.32 -2.18
N LEU A 29 4.76 -18.31 -1.55
CA LEU A 29 5.89 -17.55 -2.12
C LEU A 29 7.24 -18.22 -1.85
N ALA A 30 8.22 -17.88 -2.70
CA ALA A 30 9.60 -18.27 -2.50
C ALA A 30 10.16 -17.72 -1.18
N LYS A 31 11.11 -18.44 -0.58
CA LYS A 31 11.77 -18.03 0.68
C LYS A 31 12.46 -16.67 0.60
N SER A 32 12.83 -16.22 -0.60
CA SER A 32 13.48 -14.93 -0.88
C SER A 32 12.50 -13.77 -1.12
N ALA A 33 11.18 -14.01 -1.19
CA ALA A 33 10.20 -12.97 -1.52
C ALA A 33 10.10 -11.90 -0.43
N ASN A 34 10.40 -10.64 -0.71
CA ASN A 34 10.28 -9.55 0.27
C ASN A 34 8.83 -9.02 0.39
N GLU A 35 8.64 -8.01 1.22
CA GLU A 35 7.35 -7.38 1.53
C GLU A 35 6.66 -6.84 0.27
N VAL A 36 7.40 -6.21 -0.64
CA VAL A 36 6.83 -5.65 -1.87
C VAL A 36 6.32 -6.73 -2.82
N VAL A 37 7.02 -7.87 -2.93
CA VAL A 37 6.54 -9.02 -3.71
C VAL A 37 5.31 -9.64 -3.06
N LEU A 38 5.33 -9.78 -1.72
CA LEU A 38 4.16 -10.25 -0.98
C LEU A 38 2.93 -9.38 -1.24
N MET A 39 3.09 -8.05 -1.19
CA MET A 39 1.98 -7.13 -1.38
C MET A 39 1.37 -7.20 -2.79
N ILE A 40 2.19 -7.36 -3.84
CA ILE A 40 1.67 -7.55 -5.19
C ILE A 40 0.84 -8.84 -5.29
N GLU A 41 1.33 -9.96 -4.74
CA GLU A 41 0.60 -11.24 -4.78
C GLU A 41 -0.66 -11.21 -3.91
N ALA A 42 -0.60 -10.54 -2.75
CA ALA A 42 -1.76 -10.34 -1.89
C ALA A 42 -2.85 -9.50 -2.57
N TYR A 43 -2.47 -8.43 -3.26
CA TYR A 43 -3.39 -7.62 -4.05
C TYR A 43 -4.01 -8.41 -5.21
N LYS A 44 -3.22 -9.20 -5.95
CA LYS A 44 -3.75 -10.08 -7.02
C LYS A 44 -4.76 -11.07 -6.46
N ALA A 45 -4.46 -11.71 -5.33
CA ALA A 45 -5.37 -12.63 -4.67
C ALA A 45 -6.69 -11.94 -4.24
N LEU A 46 -6.62 -10.70 -3.75
CA LEU A 46 -7.78 -9.89 -3.39
C LEU A 46 -8.63 -9.55 -4.62
N ARG A 47 -8.00 -9.09 -5.70
CA ARG A 47 -8.66 -8.72 -6.97
C ARG A 47 -9.35 -9.92 -7.62
N ASP A 48 -8.65 -11.05 -7.70
CA ASP A 48 -9.08 -12.19 -8.50
C ASP A 48 -10.09 -13.09 -7.78
N ARG A 49 -10.22 -13.03 -6.44
CA ARG A 49 -11.03 -13.98 -5.64
C ARG A 49 -12.29 -13.37 -5.02
N ALA A 50 -13.01 -12.48 -5.71
CA ALA A 50 -14.17 -11.79 -5.13
C ALA A 50 -15.23 -12.74 -4.48
N PRO A 51 -15.88 -12.34 -3.35
CA PRO A 51 -15.73 -11.07 -2.63
C PRO A 51 -14.90 -11.27 -1.35
N TYR A 52 -13.58 -11.10 -1.42
CA TYR A 52 -12.76 -10.93 -0.22
C TYR A 52 -12.77 -9.44 0.16
N PRO A 53 -13.20 -9.06 1.37
CA PRO A 53 -13.11 -7.67 1.81
C PRO A 53 -11.62 -7.27 1.90
N ALA A 54 -11.28 -6.08 1.41
CA ALA A 54 -9.89 -5.56 1.42
C ALA A 54 -9.26 -5.56 2.84
N ASN A 55 -10.09 -5.44 3.88
CA ASN A 55 -9.68 -5.55 5.28
C ASN A 55 -9.05 -6.91 5.62
N HIS A 56 -9.31 -7.99 4.88
CA HIS A 56 -8.62 -9.27 5.10
C HIS A 56 -7.16 -9.25 4.68
N VAL A 57 -6.75 -8.41 3.71
CA VAL A 57 -5.33 -8.32 3.36
C VAL A 57 -4.59 -7.61 4.48
N VAL A 58 -5.07 -6.43 4.88
CA VAL A 58 -4.40 -5.60 5.89
C VAL A 58 -4.54 -6.18 7.30
N GLY A 59 -5.65 -6.85 7.62
CA GLY A 59 -5.87 -7.46 8.93
C GLY A 59 -4.92 -8.59 9.28
N HIS A 60 -4.26 -9.22 8.29
CA HIS A 60 -3.24 -10.24 8.52
C HIS A 60 -1.82 -9.67 8.54
N LEU A 61 -1.62 -8.38 8.28
CA LEU A 61 -0.28 -7.77 8.32
C LEU A 61 0.05 -7.37 9.75
N SER A 62 1.16 -7.89 10.28
CA SER A 62 1.74 -7.45 11.54
C SER A 62 3.05 -6.75 11.26
N GLY A 63 3.21 -5.53 11.76
CA GLY A 63 4.43 -4.76 11.61
C GLY A 63 4.17 -3.27 11.62
N SER A 64 5.16 -2.52 11.18
CA SER A 64 5.10 -1.06 11.00
C SER A 64 5.34 -0.80 9.53
N PHE A 65 4.31 -0.31 8.82
CA PHE A 65 4.34 -0.24 7.37
C PHE A 65 3.40 0.81 6.80
N ALA A 66 3.75 1.27 5.61
CA ALA A 66 2.84 1.92 4.69
C ALA A 66 3.13 1.40 3.27
N PHE A 67 2.09 1.18 2.47
CA PHE A 67 2.28 0.77 1.09
C PHE A 67 1.28 1.41 0.15
N ILE A 68 1.68 1.48 -1.12
CA ILE A 68 0.86 1.91 -2.24
C ILE A 68 0.99 0.84 -3.31
N VAL A 69 -0.13 0.30 -3.76
CA VAL A 69 -0.22 -0.58 -4.93
C VAL A 69 -1.01 0.15 -6.01
N PHE A 70 -0.48 0.23 -7.21
CA PHE A 70 -1.16 0.73 -8.39
C PHE A 70 -1.29 -0.38 -9.43
N ASP A 71 -2.52 -0.78 -9.72
CA ASP A 71 -2.83 -1.70 -10.81
C ASP A 71 -3.23 -0.89 -12.05
N LYS A 72 -2.33 -0.86 -13.03
CA LYS A 72 -2.55 -0.12 -14.28
C LYS A 72 -3.68 -0.72 -15.12
N SER A 73 -3.91 -2.04 -15.03
CA SER A 73 -4.94 -2.73 -15.84
C SER A 73 -6.35 -2.31 -15.45
N THR A 74 -6.55 -2.03 -14.17
CA THR A 74 -7.84 -1.60 -13.59
C THR A 74 -7.85 -0.13 -13.20
N SER A 75 -6.75 0.59 -13.42
CA SER A 75 -6.51 1.96 -12.93
C SER A 75 -6.81 2.14 -11.43
N THR A 76 -6.57 1.11 -10.64
CA THR A 76 -6.92 1.06 -9.21
C THR A 76 -5.70 1.34 -8.33
N LEU A 77 -5.85 2.21 -7.34
CA LEU A 77 -4.90 2.40 -6.26
C LEU A 77 -5.39 1.70 -4.99
N PHE A 78 -4.55 0.87 -4.40
CA PHE A 78 -4.78 0.26 -3.09
C PHE A 78 -3.70 0.72 -2.11
N VAL A 79 -4.12 1.44 -1.07
CA VAL A 79 -3.23 2.12 -0.13
C VAL A 79 -3.60 1.70 1.28
N ALA A 80 -2.60 1.42 2.11
CA ALA A 80 -2.83 1.18 3.54
C ALA A 80 -1.63 1.61 4.38
N SER A 81 -1.90 1.89 5.65
CA SER A 81 -0.89 2.08 6.69
C SER A 81 -1.23 1.25 7.92
N ASP A 82 -0.20 0.90 8.70
CA ASP A 82 -0.37 0.18 9.94
C ASP A 82 -1.13 0.99 11.02
N GLN A 83 -1.56 0.31 12.08
CA GLN A 83 -2.35 0.91 13.17
C GLN A 83 -1.53 1.83 14.09
N SER A 84 -0.22 1.67 14.14
CA SER A 84 0.68 2.48 14.96
C SER A 84 1.09 3.79 14.27
N GLY A 85 0.95 3.87 12.94
CA GLY A 85 1.33 5.04 12.15
C GLY A 85 2.83 5.37 12.25
N LYS A 86 3.67 4.36 12.54
CA LYS A 86 5.12 4.53 12.68
C LYS A 86 5.79 4.92 11.37
N VAL A 87 5.28 4.39 10.25
CA VAL A 87 5.66 4.87 8.93
C VAL A 87 4.73 6.02 8.56
N PRO A 88 5.23 7.26 8.44
CA PRO A 88 4.38 8.38 8.06
C PRO A 88 3.88 8.20 6.63
N LEU A 89 2.60 8.51 6.43
CA LEU A 89 1.99 8.57 5.12
C LEU A 89 1.04 9.77 5.08
N TYR A 90 1.26 10.63 4.12
CA TYR A 90 0.47 11.82 3.82
C TYR A 90 -0.12 11.66 2.43
N TRP A 91 -1.26 12.31 2.23
CA TRP A 91 -1.91 12.36 0.94
C TRP A 91 -2.53 13.73 0.70
N GLY A 92 -2.76 14.02 -0.57
CA GLY A 92 -3.41 15.25 -0.99
C GLY A 92 -3.86 15.21 -2.44
N ILE A 93 -4.54 16.28 -2.84
CA ILE A 93 -4.93 16.50 -4.23
C ILE A 93 -4.11 17.66 -4.78
N THR A 94 -3.39 17.42 -5.87
CA THR A 94 -2.57 18.42 -6.54
C THR A 94 -3.45 19.43 -7.29
N ALA A 95 -2.89 20.59 -7.65
CA ALA A 95 -3.64 21.66 -8.35
C ALA A 95 -4.24 21.23 -9.70
N ASP A 96 -3.65 20.23 -10.35
CA ASP A 96 -4.12 19.59 -11.59
C ASP A 96 -5.08 18.41 -11.35
N GLY A 97 -5.46 18.14 -10.09
CA GLY A 97 -6.54 17.21 -9.75
C GLY A 97 -6.10 15.76 -9.55
N TYR A 98 -4.79 15.46 -9.46
CA TYR A 98 -4.30 14.12 -9.17
C TYR A 98 -4.17 13.86 -7.67
N VAL A 99 -4.34 12.61 -7.27
CA VAL A 99 -4.01 12.17 -5.92
C VAL A 99 -2.49 11.98 -5.80
N ALA A 100 -1.91 12.53 -4.75
CA ALA A 100 -0.49 12.39 -4.44
C ALA A 100 -0.31 11.82 -3.03
N PHE A 101 0.71 10.99 -2.86
CA PHE A 101 1.11 10.40 -1.58
C PHE A 101 2.58 10.67 -1.33
N ALA A 102 2.95 10.88 -0.06
CA ALA A 102 4.34 11.02 0.36
C ALA A 102 4.50 10.61 1.82
N ASP A 103 5.70 10.20 2.21
CA ASP A 103 6.07 10.03 3.61
C ASP A 103 6.61 11.33 4.25
N ASP A 104 6.78 12.37 3.45
CA ASP A 104 7.15 13.72 3.87
C ASP A 104 6.05 14.72 3.48
N ALA A 105 5.43 15.34 4.48
CA ALA A 105 4.38 16.33 4.30
C ALA A 105 4.88 17.59 3.57
N ASP A 106 6.15 17.97 3.74
CA ASP A 106 6.70 19.18 3.11
C ASP A 106 6.78 19.06 1.60
N LEU A 107 6.99 17.83 1.07
CA LEU A 107 6.94 17.56 -0.36
C LEU A 107 5.55 17.82 -0.96
N LEU A 108 4.49 17.49 -0.21
CA LEU A 108 3.12 17.68 -0.69
C LEU A 108 2.61 19.10 -0.46
N LYS A 109 3.13 19.86 0.50
CA LYS A 109 2.72 21.26 0.73
C LYS A 109 2.89 22.13 -0.52
N GLY A 110 3.98 21.91 -1.26
CA GLY A 110 4.26 22.65 -2.49
C GLY A 110 3.30 22.32 -3.65
N ALA A 111 2.75 21.10 -3.68
CA ALA A 111 1.94 20.60 -4.78
C ALA A 111 0.41 20.61 -4.52
N CYS A 112 0.00 20.36 -3.27
CA CYS A 112 -1.41 20.15 -2.89
C CYS A 112 -2.05 21.38 -2.21
N GLY A 113 -1.26 22.40 -1.87
CA GLY A 113 -1.75 23.61 -1.21
C GLY A 113 -2.50 23.30 0.09
N LYS A 114 -3.81 23.62 0.12
CA LYS A 114 -4.67 23.35 1.29
C LYS A 114 -5.23 21.93 1.35
N SER A 115 -5.13 21.15 0.28
CA SER A 115 -5.69 19.80 0.19
C SER A 115 -4.66 18.76 0.60
N LEU A 116 -4.23 18.79 1.86
CA LEU A 116 -3.23 17.89 2.45
C LEU A 116 -3.70 17.34 3.79
N ALA A 117 -3.55 16.04 4.01
CA ALA A 117 -3.83 15.39 5.28
C ALA A 117 -2.91 14.20 5.52
N SER A 118 -2.75 13.81 6.79
CA SER A 118 -2.22 12.49 7.12
C SER A 118 -3.17 11.40 6.62
N PHE A 119 -2.62 10.32 6.08
CA PHE A 119 -3.40 9.14 5.75
C PHE A 119 -3.91 8.49 7.06
N PRO A 120 -5.16 8.01 7.13
CA PRO A 120 -5.69 7.47 8.37
C PRO A 120 -4.96 6.17 8.76
N GLN A 121 -4.66 6.02 10.05
CA GLN A 121 -3.93 4.87 10.56
C GLN A 121 -4.82 3.63 10.64
N GLY A 122 -4.26 2.45 10.37
CA GLY A 122 -4.95 1.18 10.51
C GLY A 122 -6.09 0.95 9.51
N VAL A 123 -6.20 1.77 8.46
CA VAL A 123 -7.20 1.60 7.41
C VAL A 123 -6.55 1.27 6.08
N CYS A 124 -7.35 0.70 5.18
CA CYS A 124 -7.02 0.59 3.77
C CYS A 124 -8.04 1.35 2.93
N LEU A 125 -7.58 1.99 1.86
CA LEU A 125 -8.40 2.71 0.90
C LEU A 125 -8.15 2.16 -0.49
N VAL A 126 -9.23 1.95 -1.24
CA VAL A 126 -9.19 1.58 -2.66
C VAL A 126 -9.74 2.76 -3.44
N PHE A 127 -8.96 3.32 -4.36
CA PHE A 127 -9.37 4.36 -5.30
C PHE A 127 -9.49 3.71 -6.68
N VAL A 128 -10.64 3.90 -7.34
CA VAL A 128 -10.96 3.38 -8.68
C VAL A 128 -11.35 4.50 -9.62
#